data_AF-A0A925XE21-F1
#
_entry.id   AF-A0A925XE21-F1
#
_cell.length_a   1.000
_cell.length_b   1.000
_cell.length_c   1.000
_cell.angle_alpha   90.00
_cell.angle_beta   90.00
_cell.angle_gamma   90.00
#
_symmetry.space_group_name_H-M   'P 1'
#
loop_
_entity.id
_entity.type
_entity.pdbx_description
1 polymer ?
#
loop_
_entity_poly.entity_id
_entity_poly.type
_entity_poly.pdbx_seq_one_letter_code
_entity_poly.pdbx_strand_id
1 'polypeptide(L)' 'TDGMTTDTKGRLYCAVRKEERHGIIVFSPEGKELAYIPTEPLPTNCKFGTGADSKTLYVTAGQGLFRIKLNATGYHPELN' A
#
# COMPACT_ATOMS: atom_id res chain seq x y z
N THR A 1 -12.91 -1.98 -7.27
CA THR A 1 -11.46 -2.09 -7.52
C THR A 1 -10.79 -1.95 -6.17
N ASP A 2 -10.20 -3.04 -5.66
CA ASP A 2 -9.63 -3.02 -4.31
C ASP A 2 -8.35 -2.19 -4.26
N GLY A 3 -8.23 -1.39 -3.19
CA GLY A 3 -7.06 -0.56 -2.93
C GLY A 3 -5.90 -1.38 -2.39
N MET A 4 -5.40 -2.34 -3.17
CA MET A 4 -4.37 -3.28 -2.72
C MET A 4 -3.21 -3.43 -3.71
N THR A 5 -2.02 -3.69 -3.17
CA THR A 5 -0.82 -4.00 -3.95
C THR A 5 0.09 -4.96 -3.18
N THR A 6 1.09 -5.55 -3.84
CA THR A 6 2.04 -6.47 -3.21
C THR A 6 3.48 -6.02 -3.41
N ASP A 7 4.35 -6.49 -2.52
CA ASP A 7 5.80 -6.37 -2.71
C ASP A 7 6.44 -7.70 -3.15
N THR A 8 7.73 -7.65 -3.47
CA THR A 8 8.47 -8.82 -3.96
C THR A 8 8.64 -9.94 -2.93
N LYS A 9 8.24 -9.73 -1.68
CA LYS A 9 8.20 -10.76 -0.63
C LYS A 9 6.80 -11.36 -0.45
N GLY A 10 5.85 -11.00 -1.30
CA GLY A 10 4.47 -11.47 -1.23
C GLY A 10 3.64 -10.83 -0.12
N ARG A 11 4.12 -9.74 0.50
CA ARG A 11 3.33 -9.01 1.50
C ARG A 11 2.26 -8.19 0.79
N LEU A 12 1.06 -8.17 1.35
CA LEU A 12 -0.10 -7.45 0.82
C LEU A 12 -0.26 -6.12 1.53
N TYR A 13 -0.41 -5.03 0.79
CA TYR A 13 -0.66 -3.68 1.30
C TYR A 13 -2.08 -3.31 0.92
N CYS A 14 -2.92 -2.98 1.91
CA CYS A 14 -4.34 -2.70 1.73
C CYS A 14 -4.71 -1.31 2.24
N ALA A 15 -5.33 -0.50 1.40
CA ALA A 15 -6.04 0.72 1.78
C ALA A 15 -7.35 0.36 2.49
N VAL A 16 -7.30 0.34 3.82
CA VAL A 16 -8.44 0.05 4.68
C VAL A 16 -9.20 1.34 4.98
N ARG A 17 -10.52 1.28 4.79
CA ARG A 17 -11.45 2.43 4.89
C ARG A 17 -12.40 2.35 6.08
N LYS A 18 -12.13 1.47 7.06
CA LYS A 18 -12.98 1.31 8.23
C LYS A 18 -12.93 2.59 9.08
N GLU A 19 -14.09 3.16 9.44
CA GLU A 19 -14.19 4.44 10.17
C GLU A 19 -13.36 4.47 11.47
N GLU A 20 -13.31 3.34 12.17
CA GLU A 20 -12.59 3.21 13.44
C GLU A 20 -11.07 3.03 13.27
N ARG A 21 -10.63 2.62 12.08
CA ARG A 21 -9.23 2.23 11.79
C ARG A 21 -8.95 2.25 10.30
N HIS A 22 -8.75 3.44 9.73
CA HIS A 22 -8.37 3.60 8.33
C HIS A 22 -6.89 3.86 8.14
N GLY A 23 -6.33 3.34 7.05
CA GLY A 23 -4.92 3.49 6.72
C GLY A 23 -4.45 2.41 5.76
N ILE A 24 -3.13 2.25 5.65
CA ILE A 24 -2.53 1.12 4.94
C ILE A 24 -2.23 0.01 5.95
N ILE A 25 -2.86 -1.15 5.80
CA ILE A 25 -2.52 -2.35 6.56
C ILE A 25 -1.63 -3.25 5.70
N VAL A 26 -0.54 -3.74 6.27
CA VAL A 26 0.38 -4.68 5.62
C VAL A 26 0.18 -6.06 6.20
N PHE A 27 -0.14 -7.04 5.36
CA PHE A 27 -0.29 -8.44 5.74
C PHE A 27 0.87 -9.28 5.21
N SER A 28 1.23 -10.34 5.94
CA SER A 28 2.10 -11.40 5.46
C SER A 28 1.39 -12.24 4.39
N PRO A 29 2.12 -13.05 3.60
CA PRO A 29 1.52 -14.00 2.67
C PRO A 29 0.53 -14.97 3.35
N GLU A 30 0.72 -15.25 4.64
CA GLU A 30 -0.14 -16.11 5.46
C GLU A 30 -1.35 -15.37 6.05
N GLY A 31 -1.54 -14.08 5.72
CA GLY A 31 -2.66 -13.27 6.17
C GLY A 31 -2.49 -12.63 7.56
N LYS A 32 -1.29 -12.71 8.15
CA LYS A 32 -1.02 -12.07 9.45
C LYS A 32 -0.75 -10.57 9.27
N GLU A 33 -1.37 -9.72 10.08
CA GLU A 33 -1.04 -8.29 10.11
C GLU A 33 0.41 -8.07 10.58
N LEU A 34 1.20 -7.37 9.78
CA LEU A 34 2.61 -7.06 10.02
C LEU A 34 2.83 -5.59 10.40
N ALA A 35 2.05 -4.68 9.82
CA ALA A 35 2.18 -3.25 10.07
C ALA A 35 0.87 -2.50 9.77
N TYR A 36 0.74 -1.33 10.40
CA TYR A 36 -0.33 -0.37 10.15
C TYR A 36 0.28 1.01 9.97
N ILE A 37 -0.07 1.67 8.86
CA ILE A 37 0.34 3.03 8.55
C ILE A 37 -0.92 3.89 8.53
N PRO A 38 -1.16 4.73 9.56
CA PRO A 38 -2.34 5.59 9.59
C PRO A 38 -2.26 6.60 8.45
N THR A 39 -3.41 6.94 7.88
CA THR A 39 -3.53 8.06 6.95
C THR A 39 -4.45 9.11 7.55
N GLU A 40 -4.08 10.39 7.45
CA GLU A 40 -4.94 11.48 7.95
C GLU A 40 -6.29 11.50 7.21
N PRO A 41 -6.34 11.60 5.85
CA PRO A 41 -7.57 11.37 5.11
C PRO A 41 -7.84 9.87 4.91
N LEU A 42 -9.11 9.54 4.66
CA LEU A 42 -9.55 8.19 4.32
C LEU A 42 -8.90 7.70 3.01
N PRO A 43 -8.11 6.61 3.02
CA PRO A 43 -7.38 6.16 1.84
C PRO A 43 -8.32 5.45 0.87
N THR A 44 -8.22 5.71 -0.43
CA THR A 44 -9.04 5.07 -1.47
C THR A 44 -8.29 3.96 -2.18
N ASN A 45 -6.99 4.10 -2.39
CA ASN A 45 -6.18 3.15 -3.15
C ASN A 45 -4.69 3.27 -2.78
N CYS A 46 -3.90 2.25 -3.10
CA CYS A 46 -2.45 2.31 -3.04
C CYS A 46 -1.79 1.42 -4.10
N LYS A 47 -0.62 1.86 -4.61
CA LYS A 47 0.20 1.10 -5.56
C LYS A 47 1.67 1.48 -5.36
N PHE A 48 2.57 0.51 -5.51
CA PHE A 48 4.00 0.83 -5.58
C PHE A 48 4.34 1.57 -6.88
N GLY A 49 5.28 2.50 -6.80
CA GLY A 49 5.91 3.08 -7.98
C GLY A 49 6.82 2.07 -8.70
N THR A 50 7.35 2.46 -9.86
CA THR A 50 8.24 1.62 -10.68
C THR A 50 9.62 2.27 -10.82
N GLY A 51 10.61 1.52 -11.31
CA GLY A 51 11.97 2.03 -11.54
C GLY A 51 12.60 2.61 -10.27
N ALA A 52 13.03 3.87 -10.33
CA ALA A 52 13.62 4.59 -9.18
C ALA A 52 12.66 4.70 -7.97
N ASP A 53 11.35 4.63 -8.24
CA ASP A 53 10.28 4.67 -7.24
C ASP A 53 9.74 3.30 -6.84
N SER A 54 10.42 2.21 -7.22
CA SER A 54 10.07 0.83 -6.82
C SER A 54 9.92 0.62 -5.30
N LYS A 55 10.51 1.51 -4.50
CA LYS A 55 10.40 1.51 -3.03
C LYS A 55 9.48 2.59 -2.45
N THR A 56 8.63 3.16 -3.29
CA THR A 56 7.69 4.23 -2.91
C THR A 56 6.28 3.68 -3.04
N LEU A 57 5.50 3.71 -1.96
CA LEU A 57 4.07 3.42 -1.99
C LEU A 57 3.30 4.71 -2.21
N TYR A 58 2.59 4.79 -3.33
CA TYR A 58 1.67 5.88 -3.62
C TYR A 58 0.30 5.56 -3.05
N VAL A 59 -0.34 6.53 -2.40
CA VAL A 59 -1.63 6.37 -1.73
C VAL A 59 -2.54 7.52 -2.14
N THR A 60 -3.68 7.22 -2.74
CA THR A 60 -4.74 8.23 -2.93
C THR A 60 -5.59 8.27 -1.66
N ALA A 61 -5.79 9.46 -1.10
CA ALA A 61 -6.59 9.64 0.11
C ALA A 61 -7.29 11.00 0.08
N GLY A 62 -8.56 11.06 0.47
CA GLY A 62 -9.35 12.29 0.33
C GLY A 62 -9.29 12.87 -1.09
N GLN A 63 -8.79 14.10 -1.23
CA GLN A 63 -8.58 14.79 -2.52
C GLN A 63 -7.10 14.83 -2.96
N GLY A 64 -6.21 14.06 -2.32
CA GLY A 64 -4.76 14.14 -2.54
C GLY A 64 -4.10 12.82 -2.92
N LEU A 65 -2.89 12.95 -3.48
CA LEU A 65 -1.94 11.85 -3.70
C LEU A 65 -0.78 11.99 -2.71
N PHE A 66 -0.57 10.95 -1.92
CA PHE A 66 0.47 10.85 -0.91
C PHE A 66 1.50 9.82 -1.32
N ARG A 67 2.71 9.93 -0.77
CA ARG A 67 3.81 9.00 -1.04
C ARG A 67 4.52 8.62 0.25
N ILE A 68 4.83 7.34 0.38
CA ILE A 68 5.49 6.77 1.55
C ILE A 68 6.73 6.02 1.05
N LYS A 69 7.92 6.45 1.49
CA LYS A 69 9.14 5.69 1.19
C LYS A 69 9.22 4.48 2.12
N LEU A 70 9.36 3.30 1.54
CA LEU A 70 9.42 2.04 2.26
C LEU A 70 10.76 1.34 2.03
N ASN A 71 11.08 0.37 2.88
CA ASN A 71 12.18 -0.56 2.65
C ASN A 71 11.78 -1.75 1.76
N ALA A 72 10.49 -1.86 1.43
CA ALA A 72 9.93 -2.86 0.53
C ALA A 72 10.10 -2.45 -0.93
N THR A 73 10.28 -3.42 -1.82
CA THR A 73 10.27 -3.21 -3.28
C THR A 73 8.95 -3.73 -3.83
N GLY A 74 8.20 -2.89 -4.54
CA GLY A 74 6.93 -3.25 -5.16
C GLY A 74 7.05 -4.37 -6.19
N TYR A 75 6.01 -5.19 -6.28
CA TYR A 75 5.90 -6.24 -7.29
C TYR A 75 4.95 -5.81 -8.43
N HIS A 76 5.42 -5.97 -9.66
CA HIS A 76 4.74 -5.54 -10.88
C HIS A 76 4.71 -6.69 -11.89
N PRO A 77 3.75 -7.62 -11.80
CA PRO A 77 3.64 -8.73 -12.74
C PRO A 77 3.41 -8.26 -14.18
N GLU A 78 2.86 -7.06 -14.37
CA GLU A 78 2.59 -6.44 -15.68
C GLU A 78 3.84 -5.99 -16.44
N LEU A 79 5.01 -5.93 -15.79
CA LEU A 79 6.27 -5.49 -16.39
C LEU A 79 7.19 -6.65 -16.78
N ASN A 80 6.73 -7.88 -16.63
CA ASN A 80 7.44 -9.11 -17.00
C ASN A 80 7.02 -9.62 -18.38
#